data_AF-A0A4Q5VEE8-F1
#
_entry.id   AF-A0A4Q5VEE8-F1
#
_cell.length_a   1.000
_cell.length_b   1.000
_cell.length_c   1.000
_cell.angle_alpha   90.00
_cell.angle_beta   90.00
_cell.angle_gamma   90.00
#
_symmetry.space_group_name_H-M   'P 1'
#
loop_
_entity.id
_entity.type
_entity.pdbx_description
1 polymer ?
#
loop_
_entity_poly.entity_id
_entity_poly.type
_entity_poly.pdbx_seq_one_letter_code
_entity_poly.pdbx_strand_id
1 'polypeptide(L)'
;MDFETKYSDRISILLKEQNSNLDRELQIILRNASANHDLGSGNVVRKIMECCTVELKKTIHLLISISIEMVELSQRSMSLEKLWGIVQPHIASEFALTSEAKLKAIKTNQPSNLSNNVIEASSILQKYMLFESEAKYKMEKELNILKEKRGKTLKDRIFNKLNNSWFYLIFIAIFGLCAWLIKG
;
A
#
# COMPACT_ATOMS: atom_id res chain seq x y z
N MET A 1 15.36 16.45 6.58
CA MET A 1 14.90 15.44 5.61
C MET A 1 13.40 15.26 5.81
N ASP A 2 12.61 15.62 4.80
CA ASP A 2 11.15 15.65 4.84
C ASP A 2 10.53 14.24 4.86
N PHE A 3 9.29 14.12 5.35
CA PHE A 3 8.54 12.87 5.46
C PHE A 3 8.42 12.17 4.10
N GLU A 4 8.15 12.93 3.03
CA GLU A 4 7.97 12.41 1.67
C GLU A 4 9.27 11.84 1.11
N THR A 5 10.42 12.47 1.40
CA THR A 5 11.73 11.96 0.99
C THR A 5 12.06 10.64 1.70
N LYS A 6 11.89 10.57 3.03
CA LYS A 6 12.13 9.33 3.80
C LYS A 6 11.22 8.18 3.35
N TYR A 7 9.97 8.52 3.02
CA TYR A 7 8.99 7.58 2.52
C TYR A 7 9.37 7.03 1.14
N SER A 8 9.74 7.92 0.22
CA SER A 8 10.19 7.56 -1.14
C SER A 8 11.43 6.66 -1.10
N ASP A 9 12.44 7.00 -0.29
CA ASP A 9 13.67 6.21 -0.17
C ASP A 9 13.38 4.79 0.32
N ARG A 10 12.55 4.66 1.37
CA ARG A 10 12.17 3.35 1.92
C ARG A 10 11.40 2.50 0.92
N ILE A 11 10.50 3.10 0.14
CA ILE A 11 9.79 2.41 -0.93
C ILE A 11 10.75 1.96 -2.02
N SER A 12 11.67 2.82 -2.45
CA SER A 12 12.60 2.49 -3.53
C SER A 12 13.43 1.24 -3.24
N ILE A 13 13.91 1.09 -2.00
CA ILE A 13 14.68 -0.06 -1.55
C ILE A 13 13.82 -1.34 -1.61
N LEU A 14 12.60 -1.25 -1.08
CA LEU A 14 11.70 -2.40 -0.97
C LEU A 14 11.16 -2.85 -2.33
N LEU A 15 10.88 -1.91 -3.24
CA LEU A 15 10.50 -2.23 -4.62
C LEU A 15 11.66 -2.86 -5.39
N LYS A 16 12.90 -2.42 -5.18
CA LYS A 16 14.07 -3.03 -5.81
C LYS A 16 14.22 -4.51 -5.40
N GLU A 17 14.03 -4.81 -4.13
CA GLU A 17 14.06 -6.20 -3.62
C GLU A 17 12.94 -7.05 -4.22
N GLN A 18 11.70 -6.53 -4.27
CA GLN A 18 10.56 -7.23 -4.89
C GLN A 18 10.78 -7.50 -6.38
N ASN A 19 11.28 -6.52 -7.13
CA ASN A 19 11.57 -6.70 -8.55
C ASN A 19 12.64 -7.78 -8.79
N SER A 20 13.69 -7.82 -7.94
CA SER A 20 14.68 -8.89 -8.00
C SER A 20 14.08 -10.28 -7.71
N ASN A 21 13.09 -10.36 -6.83
CA ASN A 21 12.40 -11.61 -6.53
C ASN A 21 11.52 -12.06 -7.70
N LEU A 22 10.76 -11.14 -8.31
CA LEU A 22 9.96 -11.42 -9.50
C LEU A 22 10.82 -12.01 -10.63
N ASP A 23 11.96 -11.38 -10.93
CA ASP A 23 12.88 -11.87 -11.96
C ASP A 23 13.39 -13.29 -11.66
N ARG A 24 13.73 -13.56 -10.40
CA ARG A 24 14.19 -14.89 -9.96
C ARG A 24 13.10 -15.95 -10.13
N GLU A 25 11.87 -15.67 -9.68
CA GLU A 25 10.75 -16.61 -9.80
C GLU A 25 10.39 -16.89 -11.26
N LEU A 26 10.39 -15.86 -12.10
CA LEU A 26 10.20 -16.02 -13.55
C LEU A 26 11.30 -16.89 -14.16
N GLN A 27 12.57 -16.67 -13.80
CA GLN A 27 13.67 -17.52 -14.28
C GLN A 27 13.52 -18.98 -13.86
N ILE A 28 13.05 -19.26 -12.64
CA ILE A 28 12.77 -20.62 -12.16
C ILE A 28 11.68 -21.27 -13.02
N ILE A 29 10.58 -20.56 -13.28
CA ILE A 29 9.49 -21.06 -14.14
C ILE A 29 10.01 -21.37 -15.54
N LEU A 30 10.81 -20.47 -16.11
CA LEU A 30 11.37 -20.63 -17.45
C LEU A 30 12.32 -21.83 -17.53
N ARG A 31 13.22 -21.99 -16.55
CA ARG A 31 14.14 -23.14 -16.46
C ARG A 31 13.39 -24.46 -16.32
N ASN A 32 12.37 -24.51 -15.46
CA ASN A 32 11.57 -25.72 -15.25
C ASN A 32 10.76 -26.10 -16.50
N ALA A 33 10.20 -25.12 -17.19
CA ALA A 33 9.50 -25.34 -18.46
C ALA A 33 10.45 -25.90 -19.54
N SER A 34 11.68 -25.38 -19.62
CA SER A 34 12.70 -25.88 -20.53
C SER A 34 13.19 -27.29 -20.18
N ALA A 35 13.33 -27.61 -18.89
CA ALA A 35 13.86 -28.90 -18.43
C ALA A 35 12.84 -30.05 -18.53
N ASN A 36 11.55 -29.76 -18.32
CA ASN A 36 10.50 -30.77 -18.27
C ASN A 36 9.81 -31.03 -19.62
N HIS A 37 10.24 -30.36 -20.71
CA HIS A 37 9.53 -30.36 -22.00
C HIS A 37 8.02 -30.18 -21.80
N ASP A 38 7.62 -29.24 -20.92
CA ASP A 38 6.23 -29.07 -20.46
C ASP A 38 5.30 -29.04 -21.69
N LEU A 39 4.51 -30.11 -21.88
CA LEU A 39 3.83 -30.51 -23.13
C LEU A 39 2.71 -29.54 -23.60
N GLY A 40 2.67 -28.30 -23.12
CA GLY A 40 1.67 -27.32 -23.54
C GLY A 40 2.10 -25.89 -23.25
N SER A 41 2.21 -25.09 -24.32
CA SER A 41 2.46 -23.65 -24.27
C SER A 41 1.48 -22.90 -23.35
N GLY A 42 0.22 -23.34 -23.28
CA GLY A 42 -0.78 -22.78 -22.36
C GLY A 42 -0.44 -22.95 -20.88
N ASN A 43 0.21 -24.04 -20.47
CA ASN A 43 0.53 -24.28 -19.06
C ASN A 43 1.64 -23.35 -18.57
N VAL A 44 2.64 -23.09 -19.41
CA VAL A 44 3.75 -22.17 -19.10
C VAL A 44 3.24 -20.72 -19.02
N VAL A 45 2.39 -20.29 -19.96
CA VAL A 45 1.76 -18.96 -19.94
C VAL A 45 0.93 -18.77 -18.68
N ARG A 46 0.16 -19.78 -18.28
CA ARG A 46 -0.62 -19.76 -17.03
C ARG A 46 0.29 -19.61 -15.80
N LYS A 47 1.36 -20.39 -15.68
CA LYS A 47 2.32 -20.29 -14.56
C LYS A 47 2.97 -18.91 -14.49
N ILE A 48 3.37 -18.33 -15.63
CA ILE A 48 3.91 -16.97 -15.71
C ILE A 48 2.88 -15.96 -15.22
N MET A 49 1.62 -16.10 -15.65
CA MET A 49 0.52 -15.23 -15.22
C MET A 49 0.22 -15.33 -13.73
N GLU A 50 0.17 -16.55 -13.19
CA GLU A 50 -0.03 -16.79 -11.76
C GLU A 50 1.09 -16.15 -10.94
N CYS A 51 2.36 -16.35 -11.34
CA CYS A 51 3.52 -15.74 -10.70
C CYS A 51 3.44 -14.20 -10.70
N CYS A 52 3.26 -13.59 -11.88
CA CYS A 52 3.14 -12.15 -12.01
C CYS A 52 1.99 -11.58 -11.19
N THR A 53 0.84 -12.27 -11.15
CA THR A 53 -0.33 -11.85 -10.37
C THR A 53 -0.05 -11.89 -8.86
N VAL A 54 0.61 -12.96 -8.39
CA VAL A 54 0.97 -13.13 -6.98
C VAL A 54 1.98 -12.08 -6.53
N GLU A 55 3.03 -11.85 -7.31
CA GLU A 55 4.06 -10.87 -6.97
C GLU A 55 3.51 -9.44 -7.01
N LEU A 56 2.71 -9.08 -8.01
CA LEU A 56 2.03 -7.79 -8.05
C LEU A 56 1.16 -7.56 -6.81
N LYS A 57 0.40 -8.58 -6.37
CA LYS A 57 -0.41 -8.49 -5.14
C LYS A 57 0.45 -8.28 -3.90
N LYS A 58 1.57 -8.99 -3.77
CA LYS A 58 2.51 -8.84 -2.65
C LYS A 58 3.10 -7.43 -2.62
N THR A 59 3.53 -6.90 -3.76
CA THR A 59 4.08 -5.55 -3.88
C THR A 59 3.05 -4.49 -3.49
N ILE A 60 1.82 -4.58 -3.99
CA ILE A 60 0.73 -3.66 -3.61
C ILE A 60 0.46 -3.72 -2.10
N HIS A 61 0.39 -4.92 -1.52
CA HIS A 61 0.23 -5.09 -0.08
C HIS A 61 1.37 -4.49 0.73
N LEU A 62 2.61 -4.68 0.29
CA LEU A 62 3.80 -4.12 0.92
C LEU A 62 3.74 -2.59 0.92
N LEU A 63 3.46 -1.99 -0.24
CA LEU A 63 3.29 -0.55 -0.40
C LEU A 63 2.23 -0.01 0.57
N ILE A 64 1.04 -0.62 0.64
CA ILE A 64 -0.02 -0.20 1.58
C ILE A 64 0.47 -0.26 3.02
N SER A 65 1.07 -1.38 3.45
CA SER A 65 1.48 -1.57 4.84
C SER A 65 2.51 -0.53 5.27
N ILE A 66 3.52 -0.26 4.43
CA ILE A 66 4.55 0.76 4.70
C ILE A 66 3.92 2.16 4.76
N SER A 67 2.95 2.44 3.89
CA SER A 67 2.20 3.69 3.87
C SER A 67 1.50 3.95 5.19
N ILE A 68 0.80 2.94 5.70
CA ILE A 68 0.12 3.00 6.99
C ILE A 68 1.12 3.15 8.14
N GLU A 69 2.20 2.36 8.15
CA GLU A 69 3.27 2.46 9.16
C GLU A 69 3.86 3.87 9.22
N MET A 70 4.12 4.48 8.06
CA MET A 70 4.70 5.82 7.98
C MET A 70 3.70 6.90 8.43
N VAL A 71 2.42 6.74 8.11
CA VAL A 71 1.35 7.61 8.66
C VAL A 71 1.25 7.48 10.19
N GLU A 72 1.40 6.27 10.72
CA GLU A 72 1.41 6.02 12.17
C GLU A 72 2.63 6.68 12.83
N LEU A 73 3.84 6.42 12.33
CA LEU A 73 5.11 6.95 12.86
C LEU A 73 5.19 8.48 12.80
N SER A 74 4.64 9.08 11.75
CA SER A 74 4.62 10.54 11.62
C SER A 74 3.61 11.22 12.54
N GLN A 75 2.70 10.47 13.17
CA GLN A 75 1.57 10.98 13.96
C GLN A 75 0.69 12.02 13.23
N ARG A 76 0.85 12.20 11.92
CA ARG A 76 0.10 13.17 11.11
C ARG A 76 -1.26 12.62 10.74
N SER A 77 -2.31 13.43 10.85
CA SER A 77 -3.60 13.07 10.25
C SER A 77 -3.44 13.12 8.73
N MET A 78 -3.88 12.06 8.06
CA MET A 78 -3.83 11.97 6.61
C MET A 78 -5.16 11.46 6.09
N SER A 79 -5.69 12.11 5.05
CA SER A 79 -6.89 11.63 4.37
C SER A 79 -6.52 10.46 3.44
N LEU A 80 -7.52 9.66 3.09
CA LEU A 80 -7.34 8.55 2.16
C LEU A 80 -6.85 9.06 0.80
N GLU A 81 -7.42 10.16 0.31
CA GLU A 81 -7.08 10.76 -0.99
C GLU A 81 -5.62 11.18 -1.04
N LYS A 82 -5.11 11.78 0.05
CA LYS A 82 -3.73 12.21 0.13
C LYS A 82 -2.78 11.01 0.18
N LEU A 83 -3.07 10.00 1.00
CA LEU A 83 -2.25 8.79 1.07
C LEU A 83 -2.25 8.05 -0.27
N TRP A 84 -3.42 7.90 -0.88
CA TRP A 84 -3.57 7.27 -2.18
C TRP A 84 -2.81 8.01 -3.27
N GLY A 85 -2.86 9.35 -3.29
CA GLY A 85 -2.11 10.18 -4.23
C GLY A 85 -0.59 9.98 -4.17
N ILE A 86 -0.06 9.58 -3.01
CA ILE A 86 1.37 9.26 -2.84
C ILE A 86 1.64 7.81 -3.30
N VAL A 87 0.76 6.85 -2.98
CA VAL A 87 0.99 5.43 -3.23
C VAL A 87 0.71 5.01 -4.69
N GLN A 88 -0.30 5.63 -5.30
CA GLN A 88 -0.82 5.24 -6.62
C GLN A 88 0.25 5.27 -7.73
N PRO A 89 1.14 6.26 -7.81
CA PRO A 89 2.21 6.26 -8.81
C PRO A 89 3.15 5.04 -8.69
N HIS A 90 3.46 4.62 -7.46
CA HIS A 90 4.29 3.45 -7.22
C HIS A 90 3.57 2.16 -7.62
N ILE A 91 2.29 2.01 -7.26
CA ILE A 91 1.47 0.86 -7.67
C ILE A 91 1.37 0.76 -9.20
N ALA A 92 1.14 1.89 -9.89
CA ALA A 92 1.04 1.94 -11.34
C ALA A 92 2.37 1.57 -12.03
N SER A 93 3.50 2.04 -11.49
CA SER A 93 4.84 1.68 -11.98
C SER A 93 5.10 0.18 -11.86
N GLU A 94 4.76 -0.43 -10.73
CA GLU A 94 4.97 -1.85 -10.49
C GLU A 94 4.08 -2.73 -11.38
N PHE A 95 2.87 -2.28 -11.68
CA PHE A 95 2.02 -2.93 -12.70
C PHE A 95 2.67 -2.91 -14.08
N ALA A 96 3.20 -1.76 -14.50
CA ALA A 96 3.86 -1.63 -15.80
C ALA A 96 5.08 -2.57 -15.90
N LEU A 97 5.94 -2.57 -14.87
CA LEU A 97 7.12 -3.45 -14.78
C LEU A 97 6.73 -4.94 -14.82
N THR A 98 5.74 -5.33 -14.03
CA THR A 98 5.25 -6.72 -14.01
C THR A 98 4.69 -7.13 -15.37
N SER A 99 3.94 -6.23 -16.03
CA SER A 99 3.37 -6.48 -17.35
C SER A 99 4.46 -6.66 -18.42
N GLU A 100 5.52 -5.85 -18.36
CA GLU A 100 6.67 -5.97 -19.25
C GLU A 100 7.45 -7.27 -19.02
N ALA A 101 7.74 -7.60 -17.76
CA ALA A 101 8.42 -8.83 -17.36
C ALA A 101 7.64 -10.08 -17.83
N LYS A 102 6.31 -10.07 -17.66
CA LYS A 102 5.41 -11.10 -18.19
C LYS A 102 5.58 -11.27 -19.70
N LEU A 103 5.47 -10.19 -20.46
CA LEU A 103 5.56 -10.23 -21.93
C LEU A 103 6.93 -10.76 -22.38
N LYS A 104 8.00 -10.34 -21.71
CA LYS A 104 9.36 -10.83 -21.97
C LYS A 104 9.49 -12.33 -21.69
N ALA A 105 8.96 -12.81 -20.57
CA ALA A 105 9.00 -14.22 -20.20
C ALA A 105 8.23 -15.10 -21.20
N ILE A 106 7.03 -14.67 -21.63
CA ILE A 106 6.22 -15.40 -22.62
C ILE A 106 6.96 -15.50 -23.96
N LYS A 107 7.56 -14.40 -24.43
CA LYS A 107 8.33 -14.36 -25.69
C LYS A 107 9.59 -15.24 -25.68
N THR A 108 10.22 -15.40 -24.51
CA THR A 108 11.49 -16.15 -24.38
C THR A 108 11.29 -17.66 -24.49
N ASN A 109 10.11 -18.18 -24.13
CA ASN A 109 9.89 -19.62 -23.98
C ASN A 109 9.04 -20.25 -25.08
N GLN A 110 8.60 -19.49 -26.10
CA GLN A 110 7.66 -20.00 -27.10
C GLN A 110 7.97 -19.51 -28.52
N PRO A 111 7.86 -20.38 -29.54
CA PRO A 111 8.00 -19.99 -30.95
C PRO A 111 6.82 -19.10 -31.37
N SER A 112 6.99 -18.41 -32.50
CA SER A 112 6.19 -17.33 -33.09
C SER A 112 4.68 -17.54 -33.34
N ASN A 113 4.06 -18.60 -32.79
CA ASN A 113 2.71 -19.05 -33.14
C ASN A 113 1.67 -18.96 -32.01
N LEU A 114 1.95 -18.28 -30.89
CA LEU A 114 0.88 -17.97 -29.93
C LEU A 114 0.02 -16.84 -30.51
N SER A 115 -1.29 -17.07 -30.65
CA SER A 115 -2.19 -16.02 -31.10
C SER A 115 -2.18 -14.86 -30.10
N ASN A 116 -2.17 -13.63 -30.60
CA ASN A 116 -2.27 -12.43 -29.76
C ASN A 116 -3.46 -12.51 -28.78
N ASN A 117 -4.53 -13.21 -29.16
CA ASN A 117 -5.70 -13.49 -28.33
C ASN A 117 -5.37 -14.24 -27.02
N VAL A 118 -4.41 -15.17 -27.02
CA VAL A 118 -4.00 -15.90 -25.79
C VAL A 118 -3.16 -14.99 -24.87
N ILE A 119 -2.35 -14.11 -25.46
CA ILE A 119 -1.55 -13.12 -24.73
C ILE A 119 -2.45 -12.05 -24.10
N GLU A 120 -3.48 -11.60 -24.83
CA GLU A 120 -4.48 -10.64 -24.36
C GLU A 120 -5.47 -11.23 -23.35
N ALA A 121 -5.92 -12.48 -23.54
CA ALA A 121 -6.76 -13.18 -22.55
C ALA A 121 -6.01 -13.39 -21.22
N SER A 122 -4.68 -13.45 -21.28
CA SER A 122 -3.76 -13.47 -20.13
C SER A 122 -3.45 -12.04 -19.64
N SER A 123 -4.45 -11.17 -19.57
CA SER A 123 -4.26 -9.79 -19.11
C SER A 123 -4.23 -9.71 -17.59
N ILE A 124 -3.18 -9.11 -17.04
CA ILE A 124 -3.06 -8.85 -15.60
C ILE A 124 -3.83 -7.58 -15.19
N LEU A 125 -4.35 -6.82 -16.16
CA LEU A 125 -5.04 -5.54 -15.95
C LEU A 125 -6.31 -5.70 -15.10
N GLN A 126 -7.13 -6.72 -15.37
CA GLN A 126 -8.35 -6.95 -14.58
C GLN A 126 -8.02 -7.28 -13.12
N LYS A 127 -6.96 -8.07 -12.89
CA LYS A 127 -6.46 -8.36 -11.55
C LYS A 127 -5.88 -7.13 -10.87
N TYR A 128 -5.18 -6.29 -11.63
CA TYR A 128 -4.67 -5.00 -11.16
C TYR A 128 -5.80 -4.08 -10.68
N MET A 129 -6.87 -3.90 -11.47
CA MET A 129 -8.01 -3.07 -11.08
C MET A 129 -8.68 -3.57 -9.78
N LEU A 130 -8.77 -4.89 -9.62
CA LEU A 130 -9.25 -5.51 -8.39
C LEU A 130 -8.31 -5.21 -7.22
N PHE A 131 -7.00 -5.38 -7.39
CA PHE A 131 -6.02 -5.10 -6.34
C PHE A 131 -5.97 -3.63 -5.96
N GLU A 132 -6.15 -2.71 -6.91
CA GLU A 132 -6.27 -1.28 -6.65
C GLU A 132 -7.48 -0.98 -5.75
N SER A 133 -8.61 -1.61 -6.03
CA SER A 133 -9.84 -1.47 -5.24
C SER A 133 -9.68 -2.05 -3.83
N GLU A 134 -9.09 -3.26 -3.72
CA GLU A 134 -8.73 -3.88 -2.44
C GLU A 134 -7.75 -3.01 -1.64
N ALA A 135 -6.79 -2.38 -2.32
CA ALA A 135 -5.80 -1.50 -1.72
C ALA A 135 -6.43 -0.26 -1.09
N LYS A 136 -7.29 0.43 -1.84
CA LYS A 136 -8.03 1.60 -1.35
C LYS A 136 -8.88 1.25 -0.12
N TYR A 137 -9.65 0.16 -0.21
CA TYR A 137 -10.46 -0.31 0.91
C TYR A 137 -9.62 -0.63 2.15
N LYS A 138 -8.50 -1.34 1.98
CA LYS A 138 -7.60 -1.67 3.08
C LYS A 138 -7.00 -0.42 3.73
N MET A 139 -6.53 0.53 2.92
CA MET A 139 -6.01 1.81 3.42
C MET A 139 -7.06 2.57 4.23
N GLU A 140 -8.28 2.67 3.72
CA GLU A 140 -9.38 3.36 4.39
C GLU A 140 -9.65 2.76 5.76
N LYS A 141 -9.76 1.44 5.82
CA LYS A 141 -9.97 0.69 7.07
C LYS A 141 -8.85 0.97 8.09
N GLU A 142 -7.59 0.85 7.68
CA GLU A 142 -6.45 1.07 8.57
C GLU A 142 -6.34 2.53 9.03
N LEU A 143 -6.60 3.50 8.15
CA LEU A 143 -6.64 4.91 8.52
C LEU A 143 -7.74 5.20 9.55
N ASN A 144 -8.91 4.59 9.43
CA ASN A 144 -9.98 4.74 10.41
C ASN A 144 -9.59 4.14 11.77
N ILE A 145 -8.94 2.98 11.79
CA ILE A 145 -8.38 2.39 13.03
C ILE A 145 -7.36 3.34 13.67
N LEU A 146 -6.45 3.93 12.88
CA LEU A 146 -5.47 4.90 13.38
C LEU A 146 -6.15 6.16 13.95
N LYS A 147 -7.19 6.69 13.29
CA LYS A 147 -7.98 7.83 13.79
C LYS A 147 -8.65 7.51 15.13
N GLU A 148 -9.28 6.34 15.25
CA GLU A 148 -9.89 5.90 16.51
C GLU A 148 -8.86 5.74 17.63
N LYS A 149 -7.70 5.15 17.33
CA LYS A 149 -6.60 5.00 18.31
C LYS A 149 -6.09 6.37 18.78
N ARG A 150 -5.96 7.35 17.87
CA ARG A 150 -5.56 8.72 18.22
C ARG A 150 -6.61 9.44 19.08
N GLY A 151 -7.90 9.36 18.73
CA GLY A 151 -8.97 9.90 19.58
C GLY A 151 -9.06 9.26 20.97
N LYS A 152 -8.42 8.10 21.17
CA LYS A 152 -8.27 7.44 22.47
C LYS A 152 -6.98 7.82 23.22
N THR A 153 -6.05 8.58 22.66
CA THR A 153 -4.84 8.98 23.41
C THR A 153 -5.16 9.95 24.56
N LEU A 154 -4.44 9.79 25.68
CA LEU A 154 -4.77 10.31 27.01
C LEU A 154 -5.03 11.83 27.06
N LYS A 155 -4.30 12.62 26.25
CA LYS A 155 -4.41 14.08 26.19
C LYS A 155 -5.79 14.54 25.72
N ASP A 156 -6.34 13.90 24.70
CA ASP A 156 -7.68 14.22 24.16
C ASP A 156 -8.78 13.80 25.12
N ARG A 157 -8.63 12.64 25.77
CA ARG A 157 -9.55 12.25 26.84
C ARG A 157 -9.51 13.19 28.04
N ILE A 158 -8.35 13.76 28.38
CA ILE A 158 -8.20 14.71 29.50
C ILE A 158 -8.76 16.09 29.13
N PHE A 159 -8.42 16.64 27.96
CA PHE A 159 -8.93 17.94 27.50
C PHE A 159 -10.44 17.91 27.26
N ASN A 160 -10.96 16.86 26.63
CA ASN A 160 -12.38 16.77 26.33
C ASN A 160 -13.21 16.50 27.60
N LYS A 161 -12.64 15.83 28.62
CA LYS A 161 -13.28 15.67 29.94
C LYS A 161 -13.19 16.94 30.79
N LEU A 162 -12.13 17.72 30.69
CA LEU A 162 -12.00 19.02 31.36
C LEU A 162 -12.93 20.07 30.75
N ASN A 163 -12.99 20.17 29.43
CA ASN A 163 -13.79 21.19 28.74
C ASN A 163 -15.31 20.95 28.84
N ASN A 164 -15.73 19.70 29.05
CA ASN A 164 -17.13 19.30 29.13
C ASN A 164 -17.61 19.00 30.56
N SER A 165 -16.79 19.30 31.58
CA SER A 165 -17.12 19.06 32.99
C SER A 165 -17.38 20.37 33.73
N TRP A 166 -18.36 20.34 34.66
CA TRP A 166 -18.68 21.44 35.57
C TRP A 166 -17.46 21.96 36.36
N PHE A 167 -16.39 21.15 36.48
CA PHE A 167 -15.12 21.58 37.07
C PHE A 167 -14.47 22.76 36.34
N TYR A 168 -14.59 22.88 35.02
CA TYR A 168 -14.07 24.05 34.29
C TYR A 168 -14.79 25.34 34.69
N LEU A 169 -16.13 25.28 34.84
CA LEU A 169 -16.94 26.40 35.32
C LEU A 169 -16.60 26.77 36.77
N ILE A 170 -16.34 25.78 37.63
CA ILE A 170 -15.92 26.00 39.03
C ILE A 170 -14.53 26.66 39.07
N PHE A 171 -13.57 26.22 38.25
CA PHE A 171 -12.24 26.82 38.20
C PHE A 171 -12.28 28.26 37.68
N ILE A 172 -13.10 28.57 36.67
CA ILE A 172 -13.33 29.95 36.23
C ILE A 172 -13.97 30.79 37.33
N ALA A 173 -14.98 30.26 38.03
CA ALA A 173 -15.66 30.98 39.10
C ALA A 173 -14.73 31.30 40.27
N ILE A 174 -13.89 30.34 40.69
CA ILE A 174 -12.89 30.55 41.75
C ILE A 174 -11.84 31.57 41.31
N PHE A 175 -11.35 31.47 40.07
CA PHE A 175 -10.36 32.42 39.56
C PHE A 175 -10.94 33.85 39.44
N GLY A 176 -12.21 33.97 39.04
CA GLY A 176 -12.93 35.24 39.02
C GLY A 176 -13.12 35.85 40.41
N LEU A 177 -13.46 35.03 41.41
CA LEU A 177 -13.57 35.44 42.82
C LEU A 177 -12.23 35.92 43.38
N CYS A 178 -11.15 35.18 43.14
CA CYS A 178 -9.81 35.57 43.59
C CYS A 178 -9.31 36.85 42.89
N ALA A 179 -9.57 37.01 41.59
CA ALA A 179 -9.19 38.21 40.85
C ALA A 179 -9.96 39.45 41.32
N TRP A 180 -11.23 39.30 41.70
CA TRP A 180 -12.03 40.37 42.28
C TRP A 180 -11.47 40.82 43.63
N LEU A 181 -11.11 39.88 44.51
CA LEU A 181 -10.52 40.17 45.84
C LEU A 181 -9.14 40.85 45.79
N ILE A 182 -8.41 40.73 44.68
CA ILE A 182 -7.07 41.34 44.53
C ILE A 182 -7.15 42.76 43.93
N LYS A 183 -8.26 43.10 43.25
CA LYS A 183 -8.47 44.42 42.63
C LYS A 183 -9.48 45.33 43.34
N GLY A 184 -10.20 44.83 44.34
CA GLY A 184 -11.10 45.61 45.20
C GLY A 184 -10.48 45.83 46.56
#